data_AF-A0A4P7JHL6-F1
#
_entry.id   AF-A0A4P7JHL6-F1
#
_cell.length_a   1.000
_cell.length_b   1.000
_cell.length_c   1.000
_cell.angle_alpha   90.00
_cell.angle_beta   90.00
_cell.angle_gamma   90.00
#
_symmetry.space_group_name_H-M   'P 1'
#
loop_
_entity.id
_entity.type
_entity.pdbx_description
1 polymer ?
#
loop_
_entity_poly.entity_id
_entity_poly.type
_entity_poly.pdbx_seq_one_letter_code
_entity_poly.pdbx_strand_id
1 'polypeptide(L)'
;MTANTTNPGLKVPALTLQTVALILISGAVGTLAFDLWGKAISPLLGFAQLAPVGLARGFLGAIGLPNNAAAGNLMHLFFVGVIAYPVGWLFIARPVIGRVIPQMPWLIASAIYGAGLWVFAIGGITMIAGLPFFLGFTGITWVALAGHVFYAIAAAAAVAYIERLQNR
;
A
#
# COMPACT_ATOMS: atom_id res chain seq x y z
N MET A 1 9.82 -1.57 -31.66
CA MET A 1 10.94 -1.71 -30.70
C MET A 1 10.37 -2.29 -29.43
N THR A 2 10.82 -3.50 -29.10
CA THR A 2 10.27 -4.41 -28.09
C THR A 2 10.41 -3.85 -26.68
N ALA A 3 9.29 -3.73 -25.97
CA ALA A 3 9.31 -3.47 -24.53
C ALA A 3 10.06 -4.61 -23.83
N ASN A 4 11.21 -4.31 -23.23
CA ASN A 4 11.97 -5.26 -22.41
C ASN A 4 11.08 -5.81 -21.30
N THR A 5 10.66 -7.07 -21.43
CA THR A 5 9.89 -7.87 -20.47
C THR A 5 10.76 -8.56 -19.42
N THR A 6 12.04 -8.19 -19.31
CA THR A 6 12.93 -8.72 -18.29
C THR A 6 12.65 -8.04 -16.95
N ASN A 7 11.87 -8.75 -16.12
CA ASN A 7 11.60 -8.40 -14.73
C ASN A 7 12.90 -8.56 -13.91
N PRO A 8 13.61 -7.49 -13.48
CA PRO A 8 14.90 -7.62 -12.79
C PRO A 8 14.78 -8.14 -11.34
N GLY A 9 13.56 -8.40 -10.85
CA GLY A 9 13.22 -8.43 -9.43
C GLY A 9 13.16 -9.81 -8.74
N LEU A 10 13.92 -10.82 -9.18
CA LEU A 10 13.93 -12.14 -8.50
C LEU A 10 14.68 -12.14 -7.15
N LYS A 11 15.48 -11.10 -6.86
CA LYS A 11 16.28 -11.02 -5.63
C LYS A 11 15.68 -10.03 -4.65
N VAL A 12 15.64 -10.44 -3.38
CA VAL A 12 15.35 -9.55 -2.26
C VAL A 12 16.38 -8.40 -2.29
N PRO A 13 15.96 -7.12 -2.20
CA PRO A 13 16.91 -6.00 -2.24
C PRO A 13 17.91 -6.06 -1.08
N ALA A 14 19.16 -5.66 -1.34
CA ALA A 14 20.14 -5.46 -0.27
C ALA A 14 19.73 -4.29 0.63
N LEU A 15 20.05 -4.34 1.92
CA LEU A 15 19.79 -3.24 2.85
C LEU A 15 20.84 -2.15 2.68
N THR A 16 20.60 -1.24 1.75
CA THR A 16 21.47 -0.10 1.46
C THR A 16 20.70 1.23 1.57
N LEU A 17 21.42 2.34 1.54
CA LEU A 17 20.81 3.67 1.51
C LEU A 17 19.87 3.84 0.29
N GLN A 18 20.20 3.23 -0.85
CA GLN A 18 19.31 3.24 -2.02
C GLN A 18 17.99 2.53 -1.72
N THR A 19 18.03 1.38 -1.06
CA THR A 19 16.80 0.64 -0.68
C THR A 19 15.97 1.42 0.32
N VAL A 20 16.60 2.10 1.28
CA VAL A 20 15.89 3.00 2.20
C VAL A 20 15.21 4.13 1.44
N ALA A 21 15.93 4.81 0.53
CA ALA A 21 15.33 5.87 -0.29
C ALA A 21 14.16 5.34 -1.14
N LEU A 22 14.31 4.13 -1.70
CA LEU A 22 13.29 3.50 -2.52
C LEU A 22 12.04 3.14 -1.71
N ILE A 23 12.19 2.64 -0.47
CA ILE A 23 11.09 2.45 0.49
C ILE A 23 10.37 3.79 0.74
N LEU A 24 11.12 4.82 1.13
CA LEU A 24 10.52 6.10 1.52
C LEU A 24 9.80 6.80 0.37
N ILE A 25 10.42 6.84 -0.82
CA ILE A 25 9.83 7.51 -2.00
C ILE A 25 8.62 6.73 -2.50
N SER A 26 8.73 5.40 -2.65
CA SER A 26 7.61 4.60 -3.13
C SER A 26 6.43 4.59 -2.16
N GLY A 27 6.70 4.52 -0.86
CA GLY A 27 5.70 4.62 0.18
C GLY A 27 5.00 5.98 0.21
N ALA A 28 5.75 7.07 0.06
CA ALA A 28 5.18 8.42 -0.03
C ALA A 28 4.28 8.57 -1.26
N VAL A 29 4.74 8.12 -2.43
CA VAL A 29 3.95 8.16 -3.67
C VAL A 29 2.67 7.32 -3.54
N GLY A 30 2.78 6.10 -3.01
CA GLY A 30 1.62 5.24 -2.74
C GLY A 30 0.62 5.89 -1.79
N THR A 31 1.10 6.48 -0.70
CA THR A 31 0.26 7.14 0.31
C THR A 31 -0.49 8.33 -0.28
N LEU A 32 0.18 9.15 -1.08
CA LEU A 32 -0.45 10.26 -1.79
C LEU A 32 -1.52 9.77 -2.77
N ALA A 33 -1.26 8.68 -3.52
CA ALA A 33 -2.25 8.11 -4.43
C ALA A 33 -3.49 7.58 -3.68
N PHE A 34 -3.28 6.90 -2.54
CA PHE A 34 -4.35 6.40 -1.69
C PHE A 34 -5.23 7.53 -1.15
N ASP A 35 -4.60 8.56 -0.56
CA ASP A 35 -5.31 9.67 0.05
C ASP A 35 -5.99 10.56 -1.01
N LEU A 36 -5.34 10.79 -2.15
CA LEU A 36 -5.94 11.49 -3.29
C LEU A 36 -7.21 10.78 -3.76
N TRP A 37 -7.14 9.46 -3.92
CA TRP A 37 -8.31 8.66 -4.26
C TRP A 37 -9.38 8.73 -3.16
N GLY A 38 -9.05 8.32 -1.94
CA GLY A 38 -10.04 8.05 -0.91
C GLY A 38 -10.59 9.27 -0.18
N LYS A 39 -9.83 10.38 -0.12
CA LYS A 39 -10.27 11.60 0.57
C LYS A 39 -10.78 12.66 -0.38
N ALA A 40 -10.33 12.68 -1.63
CA ALA A 40 -10.68 13.73 -2.60
C ALA A 40 -11.48 13.20 -3.79
N ILE A 41 -10.99 12.21 -4.54
CA ILE A 41 -11.67 11.77 -5.78
C ILE A 41 -12.95 11.00 -5.47
N SER A 42 -12.91 10.02 -4.56
CA SER A 42 -14.08 9.15 -4.31
C SER A 42 -15.31 9.93 -3.82
N PRO A 43 -15.21 10.92 -2.90
CA PRO A 43 -16.38 11.71 -2.49
C PRO A 43 -16.90 12.62 -3.60
N LEU A 44 -16.01 13.19 -4.43
CA LEU A 44 -16.40 14.02 -5.58
C LEU A 44 -17.21 13.23 -6.62
N LEU A 45 -17.00 11.91 -6.70
CA LEU A 45 -17.75 11.00 -7.55
C LEU A 45 -19.01 10.43 -6.85
N GLY A 46 -19.34 10.89 -5.65
CA GLY A 46 -20.49 10.42 -4.87
C GLY A 46 -20.28 9.08 -4.14
N PHE A 47 -19.05 8.56 -4.12
CA PHE A 47 -18.70 7.38 -3.32
C PHE A 47 -18.36 7.77 -1.87
N ALA A 48 -18.18 6.77 -1.01
CA ALA A 48 -17.81 6.99 0.38
C ALA A 48 -16.43 7.68 0.52
N GLN A 49 -16.27 8.50 1.56
CA GLN A 49 -15.00 9.10 1.94
C GLN A 49 -14.21 8.18 2.87
N LEU A 50 -12.94 7.93 2.57
CA LEU A 50 -12.08 7.13 3.44
C LEU A 50 -11.64 7.92 4.67
N ALA A 51 -11.73 7.28 5.83
CA ALA A 51 -11.29 7.80 7.12
C ALA A 51 -10.13 6.95 7.71
N PRO A 52 -8.98 6.83 7.02
CA PRO A 52 -7.91 5.91 7.43
C PRO A 52 -7.30 6.23 8.80
N VAL A 53 -7.26 7.53 9.17
CA VAL A 53 -6.81 7.97 10.50
C VAL A 53 -7.72 7.42 11.60
N GLY A 54 -9.03 7.31 11.35
CA GLY A 54 -9.98 6.73 12.31
C GLY A 54 -9.67 5.26 12.60
N LEU A 55 -9.43 4.47 11.57
CA LEU A 55 -9.04 3.06 11.70
C LEU A 55 -7.71 2.92 12.44
N ALA A 56 -6.70 3.72 12.08
CA ALA A 56 -5.40 3.70 12.73
C ALA A 56 -5.49 4.02 14.24
N ARG A 57 -6.33 5.01 14.61
CA ARG A 57 -6.62 5.32 16.03
C ARG A 57 -7.32 4.17 16.74
N GLY A 58 -8.31 3.55 16.09
CA GLY A 58 -9.01 2.39 16.63
C GLY A 58 -8.06 1.23 16.93
N PHE A 59 -7.18 0.91 15.98
CA PHE A 59 -6.13 -0.10 16.16
C PHE A 59 -5.18 0.24 17.32
N LEU A 60 -4.64 1.46 17.35
CA LEU A 60 -3.74 1.90 18.42
C LEU A 60 -4.42 1.80 19.80
N GLY A 61 -5.68 2.24 19.89
CA GLY A 61 -6.46 2.13 21.12
C GLY A 61 -6.68 0.69 21.56
N ALA A 62 -6.97 -0.21 20.61
CA ALA A 62 -7.18 -1.63 20.91
C ALA A 62 -5.95 -2.33 21.49
N ILE A 63 -4.74 -1.85 21.16
CA ILE A 63 -3.48 -2.38 21.70
C ILE A 63 -2.92 -1.53 22.86
N GLY A 64 -3.71 -0.61 23.41
CA GLY A 64 -3.34 0.21 24.58
C GLY A 64 -2.33 1.33 24.30
N LEU A 65 -2.12 1.71 23.03
CA LEU A 65 -1.23 2.79 22.63
C LEU A 65 -1.96 4.15 22.52
N PRO A 66 -1.22 5.28 22.55
CA PRO A 66 -1.81 6.60 22.31
C PRO A 66 -2.58 6.64 20.99
N ASN A 67 -3.84 7.07 21.03
CA ASN A 67 -4.77 7.04 19.88
C ASN A 67 -5.32 8.43 19.51
N ASN A 68 -4.58 9.49 19.84
CA ASN A 68 -4.93 10.84 19.43
C ASN A 68 -4.75 11.03 17.91
N ALA A 69 -5.21 12.16 17.38
CA ALA A 69 -5.15 12.44 15.93
C ALA A 69 -3.71 12.40 15.38
N ALA A 70 -2.73 12.89 16.14
CA ALA A 70 -1.32 12.87 15.74
C ALA A 70 -0.81 11.42 15.60
N ALA A 71 -1.07 10.56 16.59
CA ALA A 71 -0.66 9.16 16.56
C ALA A 71 -1.35 8.39 15.42
N GLY A 72 -2.63 8.67 15.17
CA GLY A 72 -3.36 8.10 14.03
C GLY A 72 -2.76 8.50 12.68
N ASN A 73 -2.41 9.78 12.50
CA ASN A 73 -1.75 10.25 11.29
C ASN A 73 -0.34 9.64 11.13
N LEU A 74 0.42 9.54 12.22
CA LEU A 74 1.74 8.93 12.21
C LEU A 74 1.66 7.44 11.82
N MET A 75 0.69 6.70 12.36
CA MET A 75 0.46 5.31 12.02
C MET A 75 0.03 5.15 10.56
N HIS A 76 -0.98 5.90 10.10
CA HIS A 76 -1.48 5.83 8.72
C HIS A 76 -0.41 6.23 7.70
N LEU A 77 0.13 7.45 7.84
CA LEU A 77 0.98 8.05 6.83
C LEU A 77 2.40 7.47 6.87
N PHE A 78 3.01 7.40 8.05
CA PHE A 78 4.44 7.08 8.14
C PHE A 78 4.69 5.58 8.31
N PHE A 79 4.19 4.99 9.40
CA PHE A 79 4.51 3.60 9.70
C PHE A 79 3.93 2.64 8.67
N VAL A 80 2.66 2.79 8.32
CA VAL A 80 1.99 1.89 7.38
C VAL A 80 2.23 2.35 5.94
N GLY A 81 1.86 3.59 5.63
CA GLY A 81 1.90 4.15 4.28
C GLY A 81 3.31 4.28 3.71
N VAL A 82 4.26 4.86 4.46
CA VAL A 82 5.61 5.12 3.95
C VAL A 82 6.58 3.95 4.18
N ILE A 83 6.37 3.11 5.19
CA ILE A 83 7.34 2.06 5.57
C ILE A 83 6.80 0.65 5.35
N ALA A 84 5.74 0.23 6.05
CA ALA A 84 5.35 -1.17 6.10
C ALA A 84 4.88 -1.70 4.74
N TYR A 85 4.03 -0.95 4.04
CA TYR A 85 3.51 -1.36 2.74
C TYR A 85 4.57 -1.44 1.62
N PRO A 86 5.51 -0.49 1.44
CA PRO A 86 6.57 -0.67 0.44
C PRO A 86 7.58 -1.74 0.86
N VAL A 87 7.84 -1.93 2.16
CA VAL A 87 8.64 -3.07 2.64
C VAL A 87 7.97 -4.40 2.27
N GLY A 88 6.67 -4.54 2.54
CA GLY A 88 5.91 -5.73 2.14
C GLY A 88 5.95 -5.98 0.63
N TRP A 89 5.92 -4.92 -0.19
CA TRP A 89 6.08 -5.05 -1.63
C TRP A 89 7.46 -5.59 -2.01
N LEU A 90 8.53 -4.91 -1.57
CA LEU A 90 9.90 -5.15 -2.01
C LEU A 90 10.48 -6.47 -1.49
N PHE A 91 10.16 -6.84 -0.26
CA PHE A 91 10.78 -7.96 0.44
C PHE A 91 9.91 -9.21 0.44
N ILE A 92 8.59 -9.09 0.27
CA ILE A 92 7.66 -10.22 0.35
C ILE A 92 6.93 -10.42 -0.98
N ALA A 93 6.03 -9.51 -1.35
CA ALA A 93 5.11 -9.74 -2.47
C ALA A 93 5.82 -9.84 -3.82
N ARG A 94 6.70 -8.89 -4.15
CA ARG A 94 7.45 -8.90 -5.42
C ARG A 94 8.34 -10.15 -5.55
N PRO A 95 9.15 -10.54 -4.54
CA PRO A 95 9.94 -11.76 -4.61
C PRO A 95 9.12 -13.05 -4.62
N VAL A 96 7.97 -13.12 -3.91
CA VAL A 96 7.12 -14.30 -3.91
C VAL A 96 6.41 -14.47 -5.25
N ILE A 97 5.77 -13.41 -5.76
CA ILE A 97 5.09 -13.43 -7.06
C ILE A 97 6.09 -13.75 -8.17
N GLY A 98 7.29 -13.15 -8.14
CA GLY A 98 8.35 -13.45 -9.13
C GLY A 98 8.84 -14.90 -9.11
N ARG A 99 8.68 -15.63 -8.00
CA ARG A 99 9.00 -17.06 -7.91
C ARG A 99 7.86 -17.96 -8.36
N VAL A 100 6.62 -17.60 -8.03
CA VAL A 100 5.43 -18.42 -8.36
C VAL A 100 4.96 -18.19 -9.79
N ILE A 101 4.98 -16.93 -10.26
CA ILE A 101 4.53 -16.51 -11.59
C ILE A 101 5.58 -15.54 -12.20
N PRO A 102 6.73 -16.05 -12.69
CA PRO A 102 7.86 -15.22 -13.09
C PRO A 102 7.56 -14.18 -14.18
N GLN A 103 6.61 -14.49 -15.06
CA GLN A 103 6.24 -13.64 -16.19
C GLN A 103 5.09 -12.66 -15.86
N MET A 104 4.64 -12.59 -14.60
CA MET A 104 3.56 -11.68 -14.23
C MET A 104 3.99 -10.23 -14.43
N PRO A 105 3.24 -9.43 -15.23
CA PRO A 105 3.50 -8.01 -15.37
C PRO A 105 3.41 -7.30 -14.02
N TRP A 106 4.34 -6.37 -13.75
CA TRP A 106 4.40 -5.65 -12.47
C TRP A 106 3.09 -4.93 -12.12
N LEU A 107 2.34 -4.47 -13.13
CA LEU A 107 1.06 -3.80 -12.94
C LEU A 107 0.01 -4.75 -12.34
N ILE A 108 -0.04 -5.99 -12.84
CA ILE A 108 -0.95 -7.02 -12.32
C ILE A 108 -0.50 -7.47 -10.94
N ALA A 109 0.81 -7.72 -10.77
CA ALA A 109 1.38 -8.13 -9.48
C ALA A 109 1.13 -7.09 -8.37
N SER A 110 1.28 -5.81 -8.68
CA SER A 110 1.02 -4.72 -7.73
C SER A 110 -0.48 -4.55 -7.43
N ALA A 111 -1.37 -4.74 -8.41
CA ALA A 111 -2.80 -4.75 -8.15
C ALA A 111 -3.23 -5.91 -7.21
N ILE A 112 -2.68 -7.11 -7.42
CA ILE A 112 -2.90 -8.26 -6.52
C ILE A 112 -2.37 -7.95 -5.12
N TYR A 113 -1.18 -7.35 -5.03
CA TYR A 113 -0.62 -6.92 -3.75
C TYR A 113 -1.53 -5.89 -3.05
N GLY A 114 -2.05 -4.90 -3.78
CA GLY A 114 -3.01 -3.93 -3.25
C GLY A 114 -4.30 -4.58 -2.74
N ALA A 115 -4.85 -5.57 -3.44
CA ALA A 115 -5.97 -6.35 -2.93
C ALA A 115 -5.60 -7.11 -1.64
N GLY A 116 -4.39 -7.66 -1.55
CA GLY A 116 -3.86 -8.27 -0.33
C GLY A 116 -3.76 -7.28 0.84
N LEU A 117 -3.29 -6.05 0.59
CA LEU A 117 -3.28 -4.99 1.60
C LEU A 117 -4.69 -4.61 2.05
N TRP A 118 -5.66 -4.59 1.14
CA TRP A 118 -7.06 -4.37 1.49
C TRP A 118 -7.62 -5.47 2.40
N VAL A 119 -7.32 -6.76 2.12
CA VAL A 119 -7.69 -7.86 3.02
C VAL A 119 -7.04 -7.68 4.39
N PHE A 120 -5.75 -7.35 4.42
CA PHE A 120 -5.03 -7.14 5.67
C PHE A 120 -5.61 -5.97 6.50
N ALA A 121 -5.77 -4.80 5.89
CA ALA A 121 -6.20 -3.59 6.59
C ALA A 121 -7.72 -3.59 6.88
N ILE A 122 -8.54 -3.80 5.86
CA ILE A 122 -10.00 -3.68 5.99
C ILE A 122 -10.63 -4.98 6.48
N GLY A 123 -10.06 -6.14 6.18
CA GLY A 123 -10.48 -7.42 6.75
C GLY A 123 -9.91 -7.63 8.15
N GLY A 124 -8.59 -7.53 8.32
CA GLY A 124 -7.88 -7.83 9.57
C GLY A 124 -7.90 -6.72 10.62
N ILE A 125 -7.30 -5.56 10.30
CA ILE A 125 -7.09 -4.47 11.27
C ILE A 125 -8.40 -3.91 11.80
N THR A 126 -9.48 -3.91 11.01
CA THR A 126 -10.82 -3.50 11.47
C THR A 126 -11.31 -4.36 12.62
N MET A 127 -11.14 -5.68 12.57
CA MET A 127 -11.53 -6.59 13.65
C MET A 127 -10.73 -6.32 14.93
N ILE A 128 -9.42 -6.08 14.79
CA ILE A 128 -8.57 -5.72 15.94
C ILE A 128 -9.03 -4.37 16.53
N ALA A 129 -9.39 -3.41 15.69
CA ALA A 129 -9.92 -2.11 16.09
C ALA A 129 -11.35 -2.16 16.66
N GLY A 130 -11.96 -3.34 16.81
CA GLY A 130 -13.33 -3.50 17.32
C GLY A 130 -14.42 -3.09 16.32
N LEU A 131 -14.09 -2.98 15.03
CA LEU A 131 -15.02 -2.68 13.95
C LEU A 131 -15.49 -3.97 13.26
N PRO A 132 -16.64 -3.96 12.57
CA PRO A 132 -17.11 -5.13 11.82
C PRO A 132 -16.09 -5.59 10.78
N PHE A 133 -16.03 -6.91 10.53
CA PHE A 133 -15.24 -7.49 9.45
C PHE A 133 -15.57 -6.81 8.11
N PHE A 134 -14.55 -6.38 7.39
CA PHE A 134 -14.69 -5.55 6.19
C PHE A 134 -15.62 -4.33 6.36
N LEU A 135 -15.71 -3.74 7.55
CA LEU A 135 -16.64 -2.65 7.86
C LEU A 135 -18.10 -2.97 7.44
N GLY A 136 -18.50 -4.25 7.52
CA GLY A 136 -19.81 -4.72 7.11
C GLY A 136 -20.06 -4.66 5.60
N PHE A 137 -19.01 -4.69 4.78
CA PHE A 137 -19.08 -4.58 3.31
C PHE A 137 -19.78 -3.32 2.80
N THR A 138 -19.71 -2.24 3.60
CA THR A 138 -20.23 -0.92 3.24
C THR A 138 -19.48 -0.29 2.06
N GLY A 139 -19.96 0.85 1.55
CA GLY A 139 -19.28 1.59 0.47
C GLY A 139 -17.79 1.89 0.75
N ILE A 140 -17.43 2.16 2.01
CA ILE A 140 -16.04 2.40 2.42
C ILE A 140 -15.15 1.21 2.08
N THR A 141 -15.66 -0.01 2.20
CA THR A 141 -14.96 -1.27 1.91
C THR A 141 -14.42 -1.30 0.49
N TRP A 142 -15.26 -0.95 -0.47
CA TRP A 142 -14.96 -1.04 -1.89
C TRP A 142 -14.12 0.16 -2.37
N VAL A 143 -14.38 1.35 -1.81
CA VAL A 143 -13.51 2.51 -2.01
C VAL A 143 -12.11 2.22 -1.48
N ALA A 144 -12.01 1.55 -0.33
CA ALA A 144 -10.72 1.16 0.25
C ALA A 144 -10.02 0.10 -0.59
N LEU A 145 -10.75 -0.85 -1.21
CA LEU A 145 -10.15 -1.80 -2.16
C LEU A 145 -9.46 -1.05 -3.31
N ALA A 146 -10.20 -0.16 -3.98
CA ALA A 146 -9.63 0.64 -5.06
C ALA A 146 -8.45 1.50 -4.55
N GLY A 147 -8.57 2.09 -3.36
CA GLY A 147 -7.50 2.86 -2.73
C GLY A 147 -6.22 2.05 -2.54
N HIS A 148 -6.30 0.83 -1.99
CA HIS A 148 -5.11 -0.02 -1.80
C HIS A 148 -4.52 -0.50 -3.12
N VAL A 149 -5.34 -0.73 -4.15
CA VAL A 149 -4.86 -1.03 -5.51
C VAL A 149 -4.12 0.17 -6.10
N PHE A 150 -4.68 1.38 -6.01
CA PHE A 150 -4.00 2.60 -6.46
C PHE A 150 -2.70 2.85 -5.70
N TYR A 151 -2.71 2.68 -4.37
CA TYR A 151 -1.52 2.73 -3.54
C TYR A 151 -0.43 1.81 -4.10
N ALA A 152 -0.74 0.53 -4.27
CA ALA A 152 0.24 -0.48 -4.62
C ALA A 152 0.80 -0.29 -6.03
N ILE A 153 -0.05 0.09 -6.99
CA ILE A 153 0.36 0.42 -8.35
C ILE A 153 1.28 1.64 -8.34
N ALA A 154 0.91 2.72 -7.64
CA ALA A 154 1.70 3.95 -7.60
C ALA A 154 3.06 3.71 -6.92
N ALA A 155 3.09 2.97 -5.80
CA ALA A 155 4.34 2.59 -5.15
C ALA A 155 5.22 1.71 -6.07
N ALA A 156 4.65 0.68 -6.70
CA ALA A 156 5.40 -0.19 -7.61
C ALA A 156 5.90 0.56 -8.86
N ALA A 157 5.12 1.52 -9.38
CA ALA A 157 5.53 2.37 -10.48
C ALA A 157 6.72 3.27 -10.09
N ALA A 158 6.69 3.86 -8.89
CA ALA A 158 7.81 4.64 -8.37
C ALA A 158 9.09 3.78 -8.26
N VAL A 159 8.97 2.56 -7.74
CA VAL A 159 10.08 1.59 -7.70
C VAL A 159 10.62 1.31 -9.10
N ALA A 160 9.75 0.93 -10.03
CA ALA A 160 10.15 0.59 -11.39
C ALA A 160 10.80 1.78 -12.12
N TYR A 161 10.34 3.00 -11.85
CA TYR A 161 10.92 4.22 -12.41
C TYR A 161 12.32 4.49 -11.84
N ILE A 162 12.49 4.43 -10.52
CA ILE A 162 13.78 4.68 -9.85
C ILE A 162 14.82 3.63 -10.28
N GLU A 163 14.45 2.34 -10.29
CA GLU A 163 15.34 1.27 -10.74
C GLU A 163 15.77 1.48 -12.20
N ARG A 164 14.88 1.98 -13.08
CA ARG A 164 15.24 2.33 -14.45
C ARG A 164 16.22 3.50 -14.54
N LEU A 165 16.12 4.50 -13.65
CA LEU A 165 17.07 5.61 -13.62
C LEU A 165 18.46 5.18 -13.15
N GLN A 166 18.54 4.21 -12.24
CA GLN A 166 19.81 3.69 -11.71
C GLN A 166 20.56 2.79 -12.70
N ASN A 167 19.85 2.22 -13.66
CA ASN A 167 20.41 1.34 -14.70
C ASN A 167 20.79 2.09 -15.99
N ARG A 168 20.68 3.43 -16.00
CA ARG A 168 21.15 4.32 -17.07
C ARG A 168 22.51 4.87 -16.72
#